data_AF-A0A5Y3MPT3-F1
#
_entry.id   AF-A0A5Y3MPT3-F1
#
_cell.length_a   1.000
_cell.length_b   1.000
_cell.length_c   1.000
_cell.angle_alpha   90.00
_cell.angle_beta   90.00
_cell.angle_gamma   90.00
#
_symmetry.space_group_name_H-M   'P 1'
#
loop_
_entity.id
_entity.type
_entity.pdbx_description
1 polymer ?
#
loop_
_entity_poly.entity_id
_entity_poly.type
_entity_poly.pdbx_seq_one_letter_code
_entity_poly.pdbx_strand_id
1 'polypeptide(L)' 'MSTHKNERRGNPPFQFRLDPDLREMMETAQQLDGDESLAAWIKRIIRKELQQRGIEPKG' A
#
# COMPACT_ATOMS: atom_id res chain seq x y z
N MET A 1 -25.99 -8.41 25.26
CA MET A 1 -25.16 -8.51 24.03
C MET A 1 -24.00 -7.53 24.19
N SER A 2 -22.88 -7.99 24.74
CA SER A 2 -21.69 -7.15 24.95
C SER A 2 -21.04 -6.86 23.60
N THR A 3 -21.03 -5.59 23.21
CA THR A 3 -20.26 -5.12 22.05
C THR A 3 -18.79 -5.23 22.39
N HIS A 4 -18.14 -6.30 21.95
CA HIS A 4 -16.69 -6.39 21.96
C HIS A 4 -16.15 -5.30 21.03
N LYS A 5 -15.67 -4.21 21.65
CA LYS A 5 -14.90 -3.15 21.01
C LYS A 5 -13.60 -3.81 20.55
N ASN A 6 -13.58 -4.28 19.30
CA ASN A 6 -12.41 -4.92 18.72
C ASN A 6 -11.38 -3.81 18.42
N GLU A 7 -10.60 -3.42 19.44
CA GLU A 7 -9.37 -2.64 19.29
C GLU A 7 -8.34 -3.48 18.52
N ARG A 8 -8.59 -3.67 17.22
CA ARG A 8 -7.60 -4.23 16.31
C ARG A 8 -6.49 -3.19 16.20
N ARG A 9 -5.39 -3.43 16.92
CA ARG A 9 -4.11 -2.74 16.73
C ARG A 9 -3.70 -2.84 15.26
N GLY A 10 -3.99 -1.81 14.48
CA GLY A 10 -3.60 -1.70 13.09
C GLY A 10 -4.29 -0.51 12.44
N ASN A 11 -3.57 0.21 11.56
CA ASN A 11 -4.20 1.26 10.75
C ASN A 11 -5.40 0.66 9.98
N PRO A 12 -6.49 1.42 9.82
CA PRO A 12 -7.65 0.95 9.07
C PRO A 12 -7.23 0.57 7.64
N PRO A 13 -7.75 -0.54 7.09
CA PRO A 13 -7.42 -0.94 5.73
C PRO A 13 -7.92 0.11 4.75
N PHE A 14 -7.04 0.57 3.86
CA PHE A 14 -7.41 1.44 2.75
C PHE A 14 -7.98 0.57 1.61
N GLN A 15 -9.28 0.70 1.33
CA GLN A 15 -9.89 0.02 0.21
C GLN A 15 -9.52 0.75 -1.09
N PHE A 16 -8.74 0.08 -1.93
CA PHE A 16 -8.30 0.61 -3.21
C PHE A 16 -8.98 -0.16 -4.34
N ARG A 17 -9.78 0.54 -5.16
CA ARG A 17 -10.36 -0.05 -6.37
C ARG A 17 -9.38 0.12 -7.50
N LEU A 18 -8.85 -0.99 -7.97
CA LEU A 18 -7.97 -1.07 -9.13
C LEU A 18 -8.74 -1.64 -10.31
N ASP A 19 -8.51 -1.07 -11.48
CA ASP A 19 -8.84 -1.75 -12.72
C ASP A 19 -8.01 -3.04 -12.84
N PRO A 20 -8.58 -4.15 -13.34
CA PRO A 20 -7.87 -5.43 -13.46
C PRO A 20 -6.55 -5.31 -14.24
N ASP A 21 -6.54 -4.53 -15.32
CA ASP A 21 -5.37 -4.38 -16.18
C ASP A 21 -4.25 -3.64 -15.44
N LEU A 22 -4.64 -2.58 -14.71
CA LEU A 22 -3.70 -1.84 -13.88
C LEU A 22 -3.11 -2.72 -12.78
N ARG A 23 -3.91 -3.61 -12.17
CA ARG A 23 -3.42 -4.55 -11.16
C ARG A 23 -2.35 -5.49 -11.74
N GLU A 24 -2.58 -6.03 -12.93
CA GLU A 24 -1.63 -6.93 -13.60
C GLU A 24 -0.29 -6.24 -13.92
N MET A 25 -0.36 -5.00 -14.41
CA MET A 25 0.83 -4.18 -14.66
C MET A 25 1.61 -3.92 -13.37
N MET A 26 0.93 -3.65 -12.26
CA MET A 26 1.58 -3.42 -10.98
C MET A 26 2.21 -4.70 -10.41
N GLU A 27 1.57 -5.85 -10.57
CA GLU A 27 2.13 -7.15 -10.15
C GLU A 27 3.38 -7.50 -10.96
N THR A 28 3.37 -7.23 -12.26
CA THR A 28 4.54 -7.39 -13.13
C THR A 28 5.70 -6.49 -12.69
N ALA A 29 5.43 -5.21 -12.45
CA ALA A 29 6.43 -4.27 -11.98
C ALA A 29 6.97 -4.64 -10.58
N GLN A 30 6.09 -5.11 -9.69
CA GLN A 30 6.49 -5.61 -8.37
C GLN A 30 7.43 -6.80 -8.46
N GLN A 31 7.16 -7.74 -9.37
CA GLN A 31 8.01 -8.92 -9.55
C GLN A 31 9.37 -8.56 -10.16
N LEU A 32 9.41 -7.60 -11.09
CA LEU A 32 10.66 -7.07 -11.64
C LEU A 32 11.51 -6.33 -10.60
N ASP A 33 10.87 -5.60 -9.70
CA ASP A 33 11.54 -4.86 -8.62
C ASP A 33 11.95 -5.76 -7.43
N GLY A 34 11.46 -7.00 -7.38
CA GLY A 34 11.79 -7.97 -6.33
C GLY A 34 11.19 -7.68 -4.96
N ASP A 35 10.16 -6.84 -4.88
CA ASP A 35 9.46 -6.55 -3.61
C ASP A 35 8.68 -7.79 -3.13
N GLU A 36 8.56 -7.98 -1.81
CA GLU A 36 7.91 -9.18 -1.22
C GLU A 36 6.39 -9.25 -1.48
N SER A 37 5.75 -8.12 -1.73
CA SER A 37 4.31 -8.06 -2.01
C SER A 37 3.95 -6.79 -2.78
N LEU A 38 2.82 -6.82 -3.49
CA LEU A 38 2.24 -5.66 -4.15
C LEU A 38 2.06 -4.48 -3.17
N ALA A 39 1.67 -4.74 -1.92
CA ALA A 39 1.51 -3.70 -0.91
C ALA A 39 2.85 -3.06 -0.49
N ALA A 40 3.92 -3.85 -0.39
CA ALA A 40 5.26 -3.34 -0.12
C ALA A 40 5.78 -2.48 -1.27
N TRP A 41 5.59 -2.96 -2.50
CA TRP A 41 5.92 -2.24 -3.72
C TRP A 41 5.18 -0.90 -3.80
N ILE A 42 3.86 -0.89 -3.63
CA ILE A 42 3.03 0.33 -3.62
C ILE A 42 3.53 1.33 -2.58
N LYS A 43 3.79 0.89 -1.34
CA LYS A 43 4.32 1.77 -0.28
C LYS A 43 5.64 2.40 -0.68
N ARG A 44 6.54 1.63 -1.33
CA ARG A 44 7.84 2.14 -1.81
C ARG A 44 7.66 3.18 -2.91
N ILE A 45 6.80 2.93 -3.90
CA ILE A 45 6.51 3.88 -4.98
C ILE A 45 5.91 5.17 -4.43
N ILE A 46 4.89 5.08 -3.56
CA ILE A 46 4.27 6.27 -2.94
C ILE A 46 5.30 7.04 -2.11
N ARG A 47 6.14 6.35 -1.32
CA ARG A 47 7.18 7.01 -0.52
C ARG A 47 8.16 7.79 -1.40
N LYS A 48 8.60 7.21 -2.52
CA LYS A 48 9.47 7.87 -3.49
C LYS A 48 8.80 9.12 -4.08
N GLU A 49 7.54 9.02 -4.49
CA GLU A 49 6.78 10.14 -5.05
C GLU A 49 6.61 11.28 -4.02
N LEU A 50 6.29 10.95 -2.77
CA LEU A 50 6.17 11.93 -1.69
C LEU A 50 7.51 12.65 -1.45
N GLN A 51 8.61 11.90 -1.38
CA GLN A 51 9.95 12.47 -1.23
C GLN A 51 10.32 13.40 -2.40
N GLN A 52 9.99 13.03 -3.63
CA GLN A 52 10.21 13.88 -4.82
C GLN A 52 9.44 15.19 -4.74
N ARG A 53 8.27 15.19 -4.08
CA ARG A 53 7.46 16.40 -3.82
C ARG A 53 7.89 17.17 -2.57
N GLY A 54 8.99 16.77 -1.92
CA GLY A 54 9.46 17.38 -0.67
C GLY A 54 8.60 17.05 0.56
N ILE A 55 7.71 16.06 0.45
CA ILE A 55 6.89 15.59 1.56
C ILE A 55 7.65 14.47 2.25
N GLU A 56 8.26 14.79 3.39
CA GLU A 56 8.94 13.79 4.21
C GLU A 56 7.90 12.82 4.81
N PRO A 57 7.98 11.51 4.50
CA PRO A 57 7.11 10.51 5.09
C PRO A 57 7.47 10.37 6.57
N LYS A 58 6.59 10.84 7.46
CA LYS A 58 6.71 10.61 8.90
C LYS A 58 6.26 9.18 9.21
N GLY A 59 7.17 8.21 9.08
CA GLY A 59 6.90 6.79 9.36
C GLY A 59 7.61 5.78 8.46
#